data_AF-A0A3D1DHA1-F1
#
_entry.id   AF-A0A3D1DHA1-F1
#
_cell.length_a   1.000
_cell.length_b   1.000
_cell.length_c   1.000
_cell.angle_alpha   90.00
_cell.angle_beta   90.00
_cell.angle_gamma   90.00
#
_symmetry.space_group_name_H-M   'P 1'
#
loop_
_entity.id
_entity.type
_entity.pdbx_description
1 polymer ?
#
loop_
_entity_poly.entity_id
_entity_poly.type
_entity_poly.pdbx_seq_one_letter_code
_entity_poly.pdbx_strand_id
1 'polypeptide(L)'
;SACLQDHKRAVIVGERTWGKGSVQNVIQLEGGSSALKLTTASYHRPSGRNIHRFPNSKPTDVWGVMPDKGLEVKMSRLDMIRYQEYRRKRDVIQDGGPPKSDFVDSQLAKAVAHLNGTLNPKPK
;
A
#
# COMPACT_ATOMS: atom_id res chain seq x y z
N SER A 1 2.37 -0.51 -7.36
CA SER A 1 2.45 0.94 -7.10
C SER A 1 3.77 1.54 -7.58
N ALA A 2 4.94 1.03 -7.15
CA ALA A 2 6.25 1.63 -7.45
C ALA A 2 6.51 1.90 -8.96
N CYS A 3 6.31 0.88 -9.80
CA CYS A 3 6.47 0.98 -11.25
C CYS A 3 5.56 2.07 -11.88
N LEU A 4 4.28 2.11 -11.49
CA LEU A 4 3.35 3.12 -11.98
C LEU A 4 3.77 4.53 -11.57
N GLN A 5 4.23 4.71 -10.33
CA GLN A 5 4.75 5.99 -9.85
C GLN A 5 6.01 6.40 -10.63
N ASP A 6 6.96 5.48 -10.82
CA ASP A 6 8.21 5.74 -11.55
C ASP A 6 7.98 6.17 -12.99
N HIS A 7 6.99 5.57 -13.65
CA HIS A 7 6.60 5.94 -15.02
C HIS A 7 5.58 7.08 -15.08
N LYS A 8 5.27 7.75 -13.96
CA LYS A 8 4.27 8.83 -13.88
C LYS A 8 2.90 8.44 -14.46
N ARG A 9 2.53 7.16 -14.31
CA ARG A 9 1.25 6.60 -14.77
C ARG A 9 0.17 6.62 -13.70
N ALA A 10 0.55 6.81 -12.44
CA ALA A 10 -0.35 6.97 -11.32
C ALA A 10 0.29 7.82 -10.23
N VAL A 11 -0.55 8.49 -9.44
CA VAL A 11 -0.17 9.10 -8.17
C VAL A 11 -0.45 8.13 -7.02
N ILE A 12 0.39 8.15 -6.00
CA ILE A 12 0.26 7.31 -4.81
C ILE A 12 -0.25 8.17 -3.65
N VAL A 13 -1.35 7.73 -3.03
CA VAL A 13 -1.99 8.35 -1.87
C VAL A 13 -1.93 7.37 -0.69
N GLY A 14 -1.76 7.88 0.54
CA GLY A 14 -1.80 7.06 1.75
C GLY A 14 -0.55 7.19 2.61
N GLU A 15 -0.03 6.08 3.11
CA GLU A 15 1.21 6.03 3.91
C GLU A 15 2.32 5.27 3.18
N ARG A 16 3.55 5.39 3.70
CA ARG A 16 4.69 4.60 3.20
C ARG A 16 4.38 3.10 3.30
N THR A 17 4.65 2.37 2.21
CA THR A 17 4.51 0.89 2.22
C THR A 17 5.53 0.21 3.13
N TRP A 18 5.23 -1.02 3.58
CA TRP A 18 6.11 -1.83 4.44
C TRP A 18 7.57 -1.99 3.96
N GLY A 19 7.81 -2.07 2.65
CA GLY A 19 9.16 -2.21 2.09
C GLY A 19 9.73 -3.62 2.08
N LYS A 20 8.90 -4.67 1.95
CA LYS A 20 9.41 -6.03 1.68
C LYS A 20 9.71 -6.18 0.19
N GLY A 21 10.99 -6.05 -0.15
CA GLY A 21 11.50 -6.19 -1.52
C GLY A 21 12.12 -7.55 -1.86
N SER A 22 11.85 -8.63 -1.11
CA SER A 22 12.49 -9.94 -1.31
C SER A 22 11.50 -11.03 -1.71
N VAL A 23 11.98 -11.96 -2.54
CA VAL A 23 11.29 -13.18 -2.94
C VAL A 23 11.81 -14.33 -2.09
N GLN A 24 10.90 -15.17 -1.59
CA GLN A 24 11.24 -16.34 -0.78
C GLN A 24 10.63 -17.59 -1.41
N ASN A 25 11.48 -18.60 -1.62
CA ASN A 25 11.07 -19.92 -2.09
C ASN A 25 11.09 -20.91 -0.92
N VAL A 26 10.16 -21.86 -0.94
CA VAL A 26 10.14 -22.99 0.00
C VAL A 26 10.69 -24.20 -0.72
N ILE A 27 11.76 -24.78 -0.19
CA ILE A 27 12.46 -25.95 -0.74
C ILE A 27 12.23 -27.10 0.22
N GLN A 28 11.61 -28.17 -0.25
CA GLN A 28 11.42 -29.38 0.57
C GLN A 28 12.76 -30.09 0.75
N LEU A 29 13.06 -30.48 1.99
CA LEU A 29 14.26 -31.27 2.30
C LEU A 29 13.95 -32.77 2.16
N GLU A 30 15.00 -33.57 2.06
CA GLU A 30 14.88 -35.02 1.94
C GLU A 30 14.07 -35.62 3.10
N GLY A 31 13.21 -36.58 2.80
CA GLY A 31 12.30 -37.18 3.78
C GLY A 31 11.02 -36.37 4.07
N GLY A 32 10.79 -35.24 3.40
CA GLY A 32 9.50 -34.53 3.33
C GLY A 32 8.95 -33.93 4.64
N SER A 33 9.66 -34.14 5.76
CA SER A 33 9.24 -33.70 7.10
C SER A 33 9.74 -32.29 7.45
N SER A 34 10.53 -31.68 6.58
CA SER A 34 11.09 -30.34 6.80
C SER A 34 11.25 -29.58 5.48
N ALA A 35 11.24 -28.25 5.59
CA ALA A 35 11.36 -27.35 4.45
C ALA A 35 12.25 -26.14 4.79
N LEU A 36 13.05 -25.71 3.83
CA LEU A 36 13.87 -24.51 3.90
C LEU A 36 13.15 -23.34 3.22
N LYS A 37 12.96 -22.24 3.94
CA LYS A 37 12.51 -20.96 3.36
C LYS A 37 13.71 -20.08 3.05
N LEU A 38 14.04 -19.94 1.78
CA LEU A 38 15.23 -19.23 1.33
C LEU A 38 14.87 -17.99 0.52
N THR A 39 15.52 -16.86 0.79
CA THR A 39 15.44 -15.68 -0.06
C THR A 39 16.30 -15.87 -1.30
N THR A 40 15.67 -15.82 -2.48
CA THR A 40 16.32 -16.17 -3.76
C THR A 40 16.46 -15.00 -4.71
N ALA A 41 15.68 -13.93 -4.53
CA ALA A 41 15.72 -12.75 -5.39
C ALA A 41 15.23 -11.49 -4.67
N SER A 42 15.47 -10.33 -5.29
CA SER A 42 15.00 -9.02 -4.86
C SER A 42 14.25 -8.29 -5.98
N TYR A 43 13.24 -7.52 -5.59
CA TYR A 43 12.59 -6.57 -6.49
C TYR A 43 13.38 -5.27 -6.58
N HIS A 44 13.47 -4.73 -7.79
CA HIS A 44 14.08 -3.44 -8.05
C HIS A 44 13.08 -2.52 -8.75
N ARG A 45 13.12 -1.23 -8.40
CA ARG A 45 12.29 -0.22 -9.07
C ARG A 45 12.92 0.15 -10.42
N PRO A 46 12.12 0.47 -11.45
CA PRO A 46 12.63 1.04 -12.70
C PRO A 46 13.49 2.29 -12.50
N SER A 47 13.18 3.10 -11.47
CA SER A 47 13.97 4.29 -11.12
C SER A 47 15.28 4.01 -10.39
N GLY A 48 15.61 2.76 -10.09
CA GLY A 48 16.78 2.38 -9.28
C GLY A 48 16.65 2.68 -7.78
N ARG A 49 15.58 3.38 -7.35
CA ARG A 49 15.31 3.64 -5.94
C ARG A 49 15.11 2.33 -5.16
N ASN A 50 15.71 2.26 -3.98
CA ASN A 50 15.57 1.10 -3.11
C ASN A 50 14.09 0.89 -2.70
N ILE A 51 13.63 -0.36 -2.76
CA ILE A 51 12.29 -0.78 -2.31
C ILE A 51 12.34 -1.57 -1.00
N HIS A 52 13.49 -2.16 -0.66
CA HIS A 52 13.64 -3.04 0.49
C HIS A 52 14.03 -2.25 1.75
N ARG A 53 13.28 -2.44 2.84
CA ARG A 53 13.62 -1.90 4.16
C ARG A 53 14.59 -2.84 4.87
N PHE A 54 15.80 -2.39 5.11
CA PHE A 54 16.81 -3.14 5.86
C PHE A 54 16.61 -2.96 7.38
N PRO A 55 17.14 -3.86 8.23
CA PRO A 55 17.01 -3.75 9.69
C PRO A 55 17.46 -2.40 10.27
N ASN A 56 18.53 -1.83 9.70
CA ASN A 56 19.09 -0.55 10.15
C ASN A 56 18.51 0.66 9.39
N SER A 57 17.50 0.47 8.54
CA SER A 57 16.88 1.57 7.79
C SER A 57 16.11 2.50 8.72
N LYS A 58 16.44 3.78 8.65
CA LYS A 58 15.80 4.87 9.37
C LYS A 58 14.49 5.29 8.68
N PRO A 59 13.57 5.96 9.41
CA PRO A 59 12.37 6.53 8.81
C PRO A 59 12.66 7.58 7.73
N THR A 60 13.79 8.27 7.82
CA THR A 60 14.25 9.26 6.84
C THR A 60 14.83 8.63 5.58
N ASP A 61 15.23 7.36 5.64
CA ASP A 61 15.86 6.68 4.50
C ASP A 61 14.84 6.41 3.39
N VAL A 62 15.35 6.29 2.17
CA VAL A 62 14.57 5.99 0.97
C VAL A 62 14.42 4.47 0.84
N TRP A 63 13.23 3.96 1.14
CA TRP A 63 12.83 2.57 0.91
C TRP A 63 11.31 2.49 0.74
N GLY A 64 10.81 1.35 0.24
CA GLY A 64 9.41 1.17 -0.09
C GLY A 64 8.89 2.14 -1.17
N VAL A 65 7.58 2.37 -1.16
CA VAL A 65 6.91 3.37 -1.99
C VAL A 65 6.35 4.43 -1.06
N MET A 66 6.78 5.68 -1.29
CA MET A 66 6.25 6.87 -0.61
C MET A 66 5.04 7.39 -1.38
N PRO A 67 4.02 7.92 -0.68
CA PRO A 67 3.00 8.75 -1.31
C PRO A 67 3.63 9.93 -2.06
N ASP A 68 2.94 10.38 -3.11
CA ASP A 68 3.33 11.58 -3.83
C ASP A 68 3.12 12.84 -2.96
N LYS A 69 3.83 13.92 -3.31
CA LYS A 69 3.87 15.14 -2.49
C LYS A 69 2.46 15.67 -2.20
N GLY A 70 2.12 15.86 -0.93
CA GLY A 70 0.82 16.38 -0.49
C GLY A 70 -0.31 15.35 -0.48
N LEU A 71 -0.02 14.09 -0.79
CA LEU A 71 -0.96 12.96 -0.80
C LEU A 71 -0.69 11.96 0.33
N GLU A 72 0.13 12.33 1.31
CA GLU A 72 0.27 11.56 2.54
C GLU A 72 -1.01 11.66 3.38
N VAL A 73 -1.52 10.52 3.85
CA VAL A 73 -2.68 10.42 4.73
C VAL A 73 -2.30 9.48 5.86
N LYS A 74 -1.96 10.02 7.03
CA LYS A 74 -1.59 9.21 8.18
C LYS A 74 -2.83 8.68 8.90
N MET A 75 -2.89 7.38 9.14
CA MET A 75 -3.99 6.76 9.86
C MET A 75 -3.63 6.60 11.34
N SER A 76 -4.43 7.20 12.23
CA SER A 76 -4.29 6.91 13.65
C SER A 76 -4.73 5.49 13.96
N ARG A 77 -4.35 4.98 15.14
CA ARG A 77 -4.85 3.68 15.62
C ARG A 77 -6.38 3.61 15.63
N LEU A 78 -7.06 4.69 16.01
CA LEU A 78 -8.52 4.76 16.01
C LEU A 78 -9.10 4.75 14.60
N ASP A 79 -8.44 5.39 13.63
CA ASP A 79 -8.86 5.36 12.23
C ASP A 79 -8.70 3.95 11.64
N MET A 80 -7.60 3.27 11.96
CA MET A 80 -7.36 1.89 11.56
C MET A 80 -8.42 0.94 12.12
N ILE A 81 -8.79 1.08 13.39
CA ILE A 81 -9.86 0.27 14.02
C ILE A 81 -11.19 0.52 13.29
N ARG A 82 -11.58 1.78 13.09
CA ARG A 82 -12.81 2.13 12.39
C ARG A 82 -12.84 1.58 10.96
N TYR A 83 -11.73 1.69 10.24
CA TYR A 83 -11.57 1.13 8.90
C TYR A 83 -11.71 -0.40 8.89
N GLN A 84 -11.08 -1.10 9.85
CA GLN A 84 -11.18 -2.55 9.98
C GLN A 84 -12.61 -3.00 10.30
N GLU A 85 -13.31 -2.31 11.19
CA GLU A 85 -14.71 -2.60 11.50
C GLU A 85 -15.63 -2.38 10.29
N TYR A 86 -15.44 -1.27 9.58
CA TYR A 86 -16.15 -0.99 8.33
C TYR A 86 -15.92 -2.10 7.30
N ARG A 87 -14.66 -2.45 7.04
CA ARG A 87 -14.31 -3.52 6.09
C ARG A 87 -14.88 -4.86 6.48
N ARG A 88 -14.81 -5.23 7.77
CA ARG A 88 -15.39 -6.49 8.25
C ARG A 88 -16.89 -6.54 8.00
N LYS A 89 -17.63 -5.46 8.24
CA LYS A 89 -19.08 -5.41 7.97
C LYS A 89 -19.38 -5.44 6.47
N ARG A 90 -18.58 -4.73 5.66
CA ARG A 90 -18.77 -4.61 4.21
C ARG A 90 -18.41 -5.88 3.43
N ASP A 91 -17.29 -6.51 3.78
CA ASP A 91 -16.73 -7.65 3.05
C ASP A 91 -17.43 -8.98 3.41
N VAL A 92 -18.29 -8.99 4.44
CA VAL A 92 -19.19 -10.12 4.73
C VAL A 92 -20.30 -10.15 3.67
N ILE A 93 -20.36 -11.26 2.93
CA ILE A 93 -21.40 -11.48 1.92
C ILE A 93 -22.73 -11.68 2.64
N GLN A 94 -23.73 -10.86 2.29
CA GLN A 94 -25.09 -10.92 2.80
C GLN A 94 -26.05 -10.88 1.61
N ASP A 95 -27.21 -11.53 1.73
CA ASP A 95 -28.19 -11.64 0.64
C ASP A 95 -28.75 -10.27 0.19
N GLY A 96 -28.65 -9.23 1.04
CA GLY A 96 -29.10 -7.86 0.78
C GLY A 96 -28.03 -6.89 0.24
N GLY A 97 -26.82 -7.39 -0.05
CA GLY A 97 -25.68 -6.54 -0.44
C GLY A 97 -24.96 -5.89 0.75
N PRO A 98 -23.97 -5.03 0.50
CA PRO A 98 -23.15 -4.45 1.56
C PRO A 98 -23.98 -3.51 2.45
N PRO A 99 -23.79 -3.56 3.79
CA PRO A 99 -24.53 -2.73 4.72
C PRO A 99 -24.25 -1.24 4.51
N LYS A 100 -25.28 -0.40 4.66
CA LYS A 100 -25.12 1.06 4.67
C LYS A 100 -24.20 1.47 5.82
N SER A 101 -23.29 2.40 5.56
CA SER A 101 -22.34 2.89 6.55
C SER A 101 -22.06 4.38 6.34
N ASP A 102 -21.96 5.12 7.45
CA ASP A 102 -21.56 6.53 7.48
C ASP A 102 -20.03 6.70 7.50
N PHE A 103 -19.27 5.60 7.39
CA PHE A 103 -17.83 5.64 7.39
C PHE A 103 -17.30 6.33 6.13
N VAL A 104 -16.46 7.35 6.34
CA VAL A 104 -15.75 8.05 5.25
C VAL A 104 -14.30 7.61 5.24
N ASP A 105 -13.88 6.99 4.15
CA ASP A 105 -12.48 6.62 3.92
C ASP A 105 -11.66 7.87 3.57
N SER A 106 -10.77 8.27 4.47
CA SER A 106 -9.93 9.47 4.31
C SER A 106 -8.92 9.36 3.15
N GLN A 107 -8.41 8.15 2.86
CA GLN A 107 -7.49 7.93 1.75
C GLN A 107 -8.24 8.05 0.42
N LEU A 108 -9.42 7.43 0.33
CA LEU A 108 -10.27 7.53 -0.85
C LEU A 108 -10.72 8.98 -1.09
N ALA A 109 -11.20 9.67 -0.04
CA ALA A 109 -11.62 11.06 -0.14
C ALA A 109 -10.49 11.97 -0.65
N LYS A 110 -9.26 11.78 -0.13
CA LYS A 110 -8.07 12.53 -0.59
C LYS A 110 -7.74 12.23 -2.05
N ALA A 111 -7.80 10.96 -2.47
CA ALA A 111 -7.54 10.56 -3.85
C ALA A 111 -8.56 11.17 -4.82
N VAL A 112 -9.85 11.10 -4.48
CA VAL A 112 -10.94 11.68 -5.28
C VAL A 112 -10.80 13.20 -5.37
N ALA A 113 -10.50 13.87 -4.25
CA ALA A 113 -10.26 15.32 -4.25
C ALA A 113 -9.10 15.73 -5.17
N HIS A 114 -8.00 14.96 -5.17
CA HIS A 114 -6.87 15.20 -6.07
C HIS A 114 -7.21 14.99 -7.54
N LEU A 115 -7.94 13.91 -7.86
CA LEU A 115 -8.38 13.64 -9.23
C LEU A 115 -9.36 14.72 -9.73
N ASN A 116 -10.32 15.13 -8.91
CA ASN A 116 -11.26 16.19 -9.28
C ASN A 116 -10.56 17.52 -9.54
N GLY A 117 -9.55 17.87 -8.72
CA GLY A 117 -8.77 19.09 -8.92
C GLY A 117 -7.86 19.08 -10.16
N THR A 118 -7.45 17.89 -10.62
CA THR A 118 -6.61 17.75 -11.82
C THR A 118 -7.43 17.65 -13.11
N LEU A 119 -8.59 16.99 -13.07
CA LEU A 119 -9.47 16.80 -14.22
C LEU A 119 -10.36 18.01 -14.51
N ASN A 120 -10.81 18.72 -13.47
CA ASN A 120 -11.66 19.90 -13.59
C ASN A 120 -10.95 21.15 -13.03
N PRO A 121 -9.91 21.68 -13.70
CA PRO A 121 -9.29 22.92 -13.26
C PRO A 121 -10.32 24.05 -13.29
N LYS A 122 -10.50 24.75 -12.16
CA LYS A 122 -11.35 25.95 -12.13
C LYS A 122 -10.85 26.94 -13.20
N PRO A 123 -11.74 27.56 -14.00
CA PRO A 123 -11.33 28.58 -14.95
C PRO A 123 -10.65 29.71 -14.18
N LYS A 124 -9.55 30.21 -14.75
CA LYS A 124 -8.82 31.38 -14.23
C LYS A 124 -9.71 32.61 -14.22
#